data_AF-A0A522F0Q3-F1
#
_entry.id   AF-A0A522F0Q3-F1
#
_cell.length_a   1.000
_cell.length_b   1.000
_cell.length_c   1.000
_cell.angle_alpha   90.00
_cell.angle_beta   90.00
_cell.angle_gamma   90.00
#
_symmetry.space_group_name_H-M   'P 1'
#
loop_
_entity.id
_entity.type
_entity.pdbx_description
1 polymer ?
#
loop_
_entity_poly.entity_id
_entity_poly.type
_entity_poly.pdbx_seq_one_letter_code
_entity_poly.pdbx_strand_id
1 'polypeptide(L)' 'MAVLTGKKAPSFKAKAVVSGGEIVENFSLDQYLGKKYVILFFYPKDFTFVCPTELHAFQDRLNEFEK' A
#
# COMPACT_ATOMS: atom_id res chain seq x y z
N MET A 1 3.80 -8.94 -15.59
CA MET A 1 4.38 -9.77 -14.50
C MET A 1 3.22 -10.40 -13.75
N ALA A 2 3.06 -11.72 -13.76
CA ALA A 2 2.02 -12.39 -12.97
C ALA A 2 2.53 -12.64 -11.55
N VAL A 3 1.72 -12.32 -10.53
CA VAL A 3 2.02 -12.65 -9.13
C VAL A 3 1.51 -14.06 -8.87
N LEU A 4 2.38 -14.94 -8.38
CA LEU A 4 2.02 -16.33 -8.03
C LEU A 4 1.74 -16.43 -6.53
N THR A 5 0.55 -16.90 -6.18
CA THR A 5 0.16 -17.15 -4.79
C THR A 5 1.10 -18.16 -4.12
N GLY A 6 1.49 -17.88 -2.88
CA GLY A 6 2.43 -18.71 -2.11
C GLY A 6 3.91 -18.46 -2.44
N LYS A 7 4.23 -17.67 -3.46
CA LYS A 7 5.59 -17.16 -3.67
C LYS A 7 5.77 -15.83 -2.93
N LYS A 8 7.03 -15.49 -2.63
CA LYS A 8 7.36 -14.20 -2.02
C LYS A 8 6.88 -13.06 -2.93
N ALA A 9 6.22 -12.06 -2.33
CA ALA A 9 5.81 -10.87 -3.06
C ALA A 9 7.02 -10.19 -3.73
N PRO A 10 6.88 -9.64 -4.94
CA PRO A 10 7.95 -8.92 -5.60
C PRO A 10 8.44 -7.74 -4.75
N SER A 11 9.76 -7.61 -4.59
CA SER A 11 10.35 -6.41 -3.99
C SER A 11 10.15 -5.22 -4.94
N PHE A 12 9.84 -4.07 -4.36
CA PHE A 12 9.78 -2.80 -5.08
C PHE A 12 10.41 -1.71 -4.23
N LYS A 13 10.97 -0.71 -4.92
CA LYS A 13 11.38 0.57 -4.33
C LYS A 13 10.79 1.69 -5.16
N ALA A 14 10.15 2.64 -4.49
CA ALA A 14 9.54 3.79 -5.14
C ALA A 14 9.55 4.99 -4.19
N LYS A 15 9.31 6.17 -4.77
CA LYS A 15 8.98 7.37 -3.99
C LYS A 15 7.53 7.24 -3.51
N ALA A 16 7.27 7.51 -2.23
CA ALA A 16 5.94 7.43 -1.66
C ALA A 16 5.64 8.66 -0.79
N VAL A 17 4.37 9.06 -0.73
CA VAL A 17 3.88 10.07 0.20
C VAL A 17 3.37 9.37 1.46
N VAL A 18 3.83 9.80 2.62
CA VAL A 18 3.53 9.21 3.94
C VAL A 18 3.07 10.34 4.88
N SER A 19 2.32 10.00 5.94
CA SER A 19 1.95 10.92 7.02
C SER A 19 1.27 12.22 6.56
N GLY A 20 0.53 12.18 5.44
CA GLY A 20 -0.20 13.35 4.93
C GLY A 20 0.65 14.38 4.16
N GLY A 21 1.91 14.08 3.82
CA GLY A 21 2.71 14.98 2.97
C GLY A 21 4.22 14.72 2.93
N GLU A 22 4.75 13.82 3.74
CA GLU A 22 6.18 13.51 3.76
C GLU A 22 6.56 12.62 2.57
N ILE A 23 7.53 13.06 1.76
CA ILE A 23 8.01 12.29 0.61
C ILE A 23 9.17 11.40 1.06
N VAL A 24 8.95 10.09 1.03
CA VAL A 24 9.98 9.08 1.27
C VAL A 24 10.50 8.60 -0.08
N GLU A 25 11.75 8.95 -0.40
CA GLU A 25 12.39 8.67 -1.69
C GLU A 25 12.67 7.18 -1.93
N ASN A 26 12.89 6.41 -0.86
CA ASN A 26 13.32 5.01 -0.91
C ASN A 26 12.33 4.06 -0.21
N PHE A 27 11.03 4.27 -0.40
CA PHE A 27 10.02 3.41 0.20
C PHE A 27 10.11 2.00 -0.40
N SER A 28 10.27 0.98 0.46
CA SER A 28 10.40 -0.42 0.03
C SER A 28 9.41 -1.33 0.75
N LEU A 29 8.87 -2.32 0.04
CA LEU A 29 8.10 -3.40 0.66
C LEU A 29 8.90 -4.17 1.71
N ASP A 30 10.21 -4.32 1.47
CA ASP A 30 11.09 -5.14 2.30
C ASP A 30 11.17 -4.65 3.75
N GLN A 31 10.85 -3.37 4.02
CA GLN A 31 10.88 -2.81 5.38
C GLN A 31 9.77 -3.34 6.30
N TYR A 32 8.70 -3.91 5.72
CA TYR A 32 7.55 -4.46 6.45
C TYR A 32 7.50 -5.99 6.45
N LEU A 33 8.23 -6.66 5.55
CA LEU A 33 8.27 -8.12 5.47
C LEU A 33 8.72 -8.73 6.82
N GLY A 34 7.92 -9.66 7.34
CA GLY A 34 8.20 -10.36 8.60
C GLY A 34 7.92 -9.55 9.88
N LYS A 35 7.52 -8.28 9.78
CA LYS A 35 7.13 -7.46 10.94
C LYS A 35 5.62 -7.30 11.08
N LYS A 36 4.93 -7.12 9.95
CA LYS A 36 3.48 -6.93 9.88
C LYS A 36 2.93 -7.59 8.62
N TYR A 37 1.64 -7.90 8.62
CA TYR A 37 0.92 -8.19 7.38
C TYR A 37 0.82 -6.91 6.55
N VAL A 38 0.99 -7.05 5.23
CA VAL A 38 0.98 -5.92 4.30
C VAL A 38 -0.10 -6.15 3.26
N ILE A 39 -0.98 -5.17 3.12
CA ILE A 39 -1.94 -5.08 2.02
C ILE A 39 -1.37 -4.08 1.02
N LEU A 40 -0.98 -4.58 -0.15
CA LEU A 40 -0.55 -3.76 -1.28
C LEU A 40 -1.69 -3.69 -2.29
N PHE A 41 -2.30 -2.52 -2.41
CA PHE A 41 -3.44 -2.27 -3.29
C PHE A 41 -3.04 -1.28 -4.39
N PHE A 42 -3.49 -1.56 -5.62
CA PHE A 42 -3.28 -0.70 -6.78
C PHE A 42 -4.63 -0.18 -7.25
N TYR A 43 -4.73 1.13 -7.46
CA TYR A 43 -5.87 1.77 -8.09
C TYR A 43 -5.42 2.47 -9.39
N PRO A 44 -6.31 2.61 -10.39
CA PRO A 44 -5.92 2.98 -11.75
C PRO A 44 -5.39 4.40 -11.89
N LYS A 45 -6.01 5.40 -11.22
CA LYS A 45 -5.58 6.80 -11.32
C LYS A 45 -6.20 7.67 -10.24
N ASP A 46 -5.42 8.64 -9.75
CA ASP A 46 -5.90 9.73 -8.92
C ASP A 46 -7.00 10.54 -9.61
N PHE A 47 -7.91 11.12 -8.82
CA PHE A 47 -8.99 12.00 -9.28
C PHE A 47 -9.96 11.34 -10.29
N THR A 48 -10.26 10.06 -10.07
CA THR A 48 -11.34 9.34 -10.76
C THR A 48 -12.51 9.07 -9.79
N PHE A 49 -13.66 8.61 -10.30
CA PHE A 49 -14.90 8.56 -9.51
C PHE A 49 -14.91 7.52 -8.37
N VAL A 50 -14.25 6.36 -8.55
CA VAL A 50 -14.30 5.25 -7.59
C VAL A 50 -13.08 5.20 -6.67
N CYS A 51 -11.89 5.50 -7.20
CA CYS A 51 -10.64 5.42 -6.45
C CYS A 51 -10.66 6.16 -5.09
N PRO A 52 -11.16 7.41 -4.97
CA PRO A 52 -11.14 8.10 -3.66
C PRO A 52 -12.02 7.39 -2.64
N THR A 53 -13.11 6.75 -3.08
CA THR A 53 -14.00 6.02 -2.16
C THR A 53 -13.33 4.79 -1.56
N GLU A 54 -12.49 4.10 -2.33
CA GLU A 54 -11.74 2.92 -1.86
C GLU A 54 -10.67 3.33 -0.83
N LEU A 55 -9.93 4.40 -1.10
CA LEU A 55 -8.93 4.92 -0.15
C LEU A 55 -9.58 5.37 1.17
N HIS A 56 -10.71 6.07 1.11
CA HIS A 56 -11.45 6.47 2.31
C HIS A 56 -11.95 5.25 3.10
N ALA A 57 -12.47 4.22 2.43
CA ALA A 57 -12.94 3.01 3.10
C ALA A 57 -11.80 2.26 3.84
N PHE A 58 -10.58 2.23 3.27
CA PHE A 58 -9.41 1.70 3.97
C PHE A 58 -9.03 2.54 5.18
N GLN A 59 -9.08 3.87 5.07
CA GLN A 59 -8.78 4.79 6.16
C GLN A 59 -9.77 4.61 7.33
N ASP A 60 -11.07 4.52 7.05
CA ASP A 60 -12.11 4.35 8.08
C ASP A 60 -11.95 3.03 8.85
N ARG A 61 -11.42 2.00 8.18
CA ARG A 61 -11.17 0.67 8.75
C ARG A 61 -9.74 0.47 9.22
N LEU A 62 -8.89 1.50 9.23
CA LEU A 62 -7.48 1.37 9.62
C LEU A 62 -7.32 0.70 11.00
N ASN A 63 -8.18 1.07 11.94
CA ASN A 63 -8.23 0.47 13.29
C ASN A 63 -8.51 -1.03 13.29
N GLU A 64 -9.14 -1.60 12.27
CA GLU A 64 -9.35 -3.05 12.16
C GLU A 64 -8.07 -3.78 11.72
N PHE A 65 -7.21 -3.11 10.95
CA PHE A 65 -5.93 -3.65 10.46
C PHE A 65 -4.77 -3.48 11.44
N GLU A 66 -4.90 -2.53 12.39
CA GLU A 66 -3.88 -2.28 13.42
C GLU A 66 -4.04 -3.11 14.71
N LYS A 67 -5.09 -3.94 14.80
CA LYS A 67 -5.27 -4.93 15.89
C LYS A 67 -4.29 -6.09 15.78
#